data_AF-A0AAV8ZDI1-F1
#
_entry.id   AF-A0AAV8ZDI1-F1
#
_cell.length_a   1.000
_cell.length_b   1.000
_cell.length_c   1.000
_cell.angle_alpha   90.00
_cell.angle_beta   90.00
_cell.angle_gamma   90.00
#
_symmetry.space_group_name_H-M   'P 1'
#
loop_
_entity.id
_entity.type
_entity.pdbx_description
1 polymer ?
#
loop_
_entity_poly.entity_id
_entity_poly.type
_entity_poly.pdbx_seq_one_letter_code
_entity_poly.pdbx_strand_id
1 'polypeptide(L)'
;MRCDTIYNVRTQRKVKIARLVRLHSNNMEDVNEVYAGDIFALFGVDCASGDTFVTDPKSDFSLESIFCTRPCCFNGYPSCTHKR
;
A
#
# COMPACT_ATOMS: atom_id res chain seq x y z
N MET A 1 12.28 7.45 10.94
CA MET A 1 11.17 6.47 10.87
C MET A 1 10.40 6.46 12.19
N ARG A 2 9.14 5.97 12.16
CA ARG A 2 8.07 6.13 13.16
C ARG A 2 7.87 7.62 13.56
N CYS A 3 6.80 8.24 13.07
CA CYS A 3 6.52 9.69 13.12
C CYS A 3 7.10 10.54 11.97
N ASP A 4 7.59 9.93 10.89
CA ASP A 4 7.81 10.68 9.66
C ASP A 4 6.52 10.83 8.84
N THR A 5 6.46 11.93 8.08
CA THR A 5 5.39 12.17 7.12
C THR A 5 5.92 11.84 5.73
N ILE A 6 5.22 10.94 5.04
CA ILE A 6 5.51 10.56 3.66
C ILE A 6 4.42 11.10 2.74
N TYR A 7 4.73 11.22 1.47
CA TYR A 7 3.84 11.76 0.44
C TYR A 7 3.58 10.68 -0.59
N ASN A 8 2.30 10.48 -0.92
CA ASN A 8 1.94 9.64 -2.06
C ASN A 8 2.15 10.45 -3.35
N VAL A 9 3.00 9.97 -4.25
CA VAL A 9 3.35 10.70 -5.49
C VAL A 9 2.14 10.86 -6.40
N ARG A 10 1.25 9.86 -6.45
CA ARG A 10 0.07 9.88 -7.34
C ARG A 10 -1.02 10.82 -6.85
N THR A 11 -1.28 10.86 -5.55
CA THR A 11 -2.41 11.65 -4.97
C THR A 11 -1.95 12.94 -4.30
N GLN A 12 -0.65 13.14 -4.13
CA GLN A 12 0.00 14.23 -3.38
C GLN A 12 -0.51 14.37 -1.94
N ARG A 13 -1.11 13.30 -1.40
CA ARG A 13 -1.63 13.28 -0.03
C ARG A 13 -0.49 13.00 0.94
N LYS A 14 -0.46 13.80 2.01
CA LYS A 14 0.40 13.60 3.18
C LYS A 14 -0.14 12.44 4.01
N VAL A 15 0.72 11.48 4.30
CA VAL A 15 0.42 10.33 5.14
C VAL A 15 1.40 10.31 6.30
N LYS A 16 0.88 10.19 7.51
CA LYS A 16 1.71 10.06 8.72
C LYS A 16 1.85 8.59 9.09
N ILE A 17 3.08 8.14 9.30
CA ILE A 17 3.35 6.74 9.69
C ILE A 17 3.06 6.57 11.19
N ALA A 18 1.96 5.89 11.52
CA ALA A 18 1.56 5.59 12.89
C ALA A 18 2.23 4.32 13.44
N ARG A 19 2.14 3.21 12.70
CA ARG A 19 2.72 1.91 13.08
C ARG A 19 3.35 1.21 11.88
N LEU A 20 4.58 0.73 12.09
CA LEU A 20 5.33 -0.11 11.17
C LEU A 20 5.36 -1.54 11.73
N VAL A 21 5.07 -2.50 10.85
CA VAL A 21 5.00 -3.91 11.21
C VAL A 21 5.71 -4.74 10.16
N ARG A 22 6.50 -5.70 10.60
CA ARG A 22 7.05 -6.76 9.75
C ARG A 22 6.08 -7.94 9.78
N LEU A 23 5.64 -8.37 8.60
CA LEU A 23 4.70 -9.48 8.46
C LEU A 23 5.50 -10.78 8.35
N HIS A 24 5.32 -11.67 9.33
CA HIS A 24 5.66 -13.08 9.24
C HIS A 24 4.35 -13.86 9.03
N SER A 25 4.35 -15.00 8.32
CA SER A 25 3.13 -15.66 7.79
C SER A 25 1.93 -15.74 8.75
N ASN A 26 2.17 -15.86 10.05
CA ASN A 26 1.11 -15.84 11.08
C ASN A 26 1.39 -14.86 12.24
N ASN A 27 2.50 -14.12 12.20
CA ASN A 27 2.90 -13.24 13.30
C ASN A 27 3.21 -11.83 12.80
N MET A 28 2.74 -10.84 13.56
CA MET A 28 2.97 -9.43 13.28
C MET A 28 3.95 -8.89 14.32
N GLU A 29 5.11 -8.41 13.87
CA GLU A 29 6.15 -7.85 14.75
C GLU A 29 6.26 -6.35 14.53
N ASP A 30 6.08 -5.57 15.60
CA ASP A 30 6.25 -4.13 15.56
C ASP A 30 7.74 -3.77 15.45
N VAL A 31 8.13 -3.11 14.36
CA VAL A 31 9.49 -2.66 14.11
C VAL A 31 9.58 -1.15 14.17
N ASN A 32 10.71 -0.61 14.66
CA ASN A 32 10.89 0.84 14.83
C ASN A 32 11.46 1.52 13.59
N GLU A 33 12.30 0.80 12.85
CA GLU A 33 12.96 1.26 11.64
C GLU A 33 13.02 0.11 10.64
N VAL A 34 13.06 0.45 9.37
CA VAL A 34 13.19 -0.46 8.24
C VAL A 34 14.13 0.19 7.23
N TYR A 35 14.94 -0.63 6.57
CA TYR A 35 15.94 -0.14 5.64
C TYR A 35 15.49 -0.36 4.20
N ALA A 36 16.20 0.27 3.26
CA ALA A 36 15.93 0.08 1.84
C ALA A 36 16.10 -1.40 1.47
N GLY A 37 15.10 -1.98 0.80
CA GLY A 37 15.07 -3.40 0.43
C GLY A 37 14.24 -4.28 1.37
N ASP A 38 13.85 -3.78 2.54
CA ASP A 38 12.96 -4.52 3.44
C ASP A 38 11.49 -4.41 3.01
N ILE A 39 10.74 -5.48 3.21
CA ILE A 39 9.28 -5.52 3.01
C ILE A 39 8.60 -5.38 4.37
N PHE A 40 7.78 -4.34 4.51
CA PHE A 40 7.04 -4.04 5.72
C PHE A 40 5.63 -3.56 5.42
N ALA A 41 4.78 -3.57 6.44
CA ALA A 41 3.42 -3.09 6.38
C ALA A 41 3.26 -1.80 7.21
N LEU A 42 2.43 -0.90 6.68
CA LEU A 42 2.01 0.33 7.34
C LEU A 42 0.54 0.21 7.72
N PHE A 43 0.20 0.59 8.94
CA PHE A 43 -1.20 0.61 9.40
C PHE A 43 -1.79 2.01 9.37
N GLY A 44 -3.06 2.10 8.97
CA GLY A 44 -3.82 3.36 8.95
C GLY A 44 -3.49 4.27 7.77
N VAL A 45 -3.05 3.68 6.65
CA VAL A 45 -2.75 4.41 5.41
C VAL A 45 -3.70 3.95 4.32
N ASP A 46 -4.37 4.90 3.67
CA ASP A 46 -5.10 4.65 2.44
C ASP A 46 -4.11 4.63 1.26
N CYS A 47 -3.80 3.44 0.77
CA CYS A 47 -2.90 3.21 -0.35
C CYS A 47 -3.50 2.19 -1.32
N ALA A 48 -3.27 2.40 -2.61
CA ALA A 48 -3.58 1.43 -3.64
C ALA A 48 -2.31 0.65 -4.05
N SER A 49 -2.51 -0.53 -4.64
CA SER A 49 -1.43 -1.31 -5.24
C SER A 49 -0.72 -0.51 -6.32
N GLY A 50 0.61 -0.41 -6.25
CA GLY A 50 1.42 0.37 -7.19
C GLY A 50 1.62 1.84 -6.81
N ASP A 51 1.05 2.30 -5.68
CA ASP A 51 1.36 3.63 -5.17
C ASP A 51 2.81 3.70 -4.66
N THR A 52 3.50 4.79 -4.99
CA THR A 52 4.87 5.06 -4.54
C THR A 52 4.85 6.20 -3.52
N PHE A 53 5.62 6.04 -2.45
CA PHE A 53 5.75 7.02 -1.36
C PHE A 53 7.15 7.62 -1.33
N VAL A 54 7.22 8.94 -1.18
CA VAL A 54 8.47 9.71 -1.11
C VAL A 54 8.47 10.58 0.13
N THR A 55 9.65 10.85 0.67
CA THR A 55 9.83 11.78 1.79
C THR A 55 9.74 13.23 1.33
N ASP A 56 10.24 13.51 0.13
CA ASP A 56 10.26 14.85 -0.46
C ASP A 56 9.05 15.09 -1.36
N PRO A 57 8.26 16.16 -1.14
CA PRO A 57 7.09 16.46 -1.97
C PRO A 57 7.42 16.96 -3.37
N LYS A 58 8.69 17.27 -3.66
CA LYS A 58 9.14 17.77 -4.97
C LYS A 58 9.68 16.66 -5.88
N SER A 59 9.84 15.45 -5.36
CA SER A 59 10.38 14.33 -6.13
C SER A 59 9.24 13.50 -6.70
N ASP A 60 8.97 13.65 -7.99
CA ASP A 60 7.93 12.92 -8.71
C ASP A 60 8.46 11.59 -9.28
N PHE A 61 8.93 10.70 -8.39
CA PHE A 61 9.36 9.35 -8.80
C PHE A 61 8.21 8.37 -8.62
N SER A 62 7.71 7.81 -9.72
CA SER A 62 6.68 6.77 -9.71
C SER A 62 7.27 5.47 -10.26
N LEU A 63 6.95 4.35 -9.61
CA LEU A 63 7.29 3.02 -10.12
C LEU A 63 6.40 2.63 -11.30
N GLU A 64 6.87 1.68 -12.09
CA GLU A 64 6.08 1.11 -13.18
C GLU A 64 4.88 0.33 -12.62
N SER A 65 3.77 0.34 -13.36
CA SER A 65 2.56 -0.34 -12.94
C SER A 65 2.72 -1.86 -12.99
N ILE A 66 2.00 -2.54 -12.11
CA ILE A 66 1.98 -4.00 -12.08
C ILE A 66 1.18 -4.50 -13.29
N PHE A 67 1.81 -5.33 -14.12
CA PHE A 67 1.13 -5.96 -15.23
C PHE A 67 0.10 -6.98 -14.71
N CYS A 68 -1.18 -6.64 -14.83
CA CYS A 68 -2.28 -7.53 -14.52
C CYS A 68 -2.69 -8.27 -15.80
N THR A 69 -2.48 -9.59 -15.83
CA THR A 69 -2.91 -10.43 -16.95
C THR A 69 -4.42 -10.44 -17.05
N ARG A 70 -4.95 -10.51 -18.29
CA ARG A 70 -6.39 -10.68 -18.48
C ARG A 70 -6.83 -11.98 -17.79
N PRO A 71 -7.92 -11.95 -17.00
CA PRO A 71 -8.42 -13.16 -16.35
C PRO A 71 -8.83 -14.17 -17.43
N CYS A 72 -8.36 -15.42 -17.30
CA CYS A 72 -8.65 -16.49 -18.25
C CYS A 72 -10.06 -17.06 -18.10
N CYS A 73 -10.66 -16.93 -16.91
CA CYS A 73 -12.01 -17.38 -16.62
C CYS A 73 -12.81 -16.23 -15.99
N PHE A 74 -13.93 -15.86 -16.61
CA PHE A 74 -14.90 -14.95 -16.03
C PHE A 74 -16.04 -15.77 -15.43
N ASN A 75 -15.95 -16.05 -14.13
CA ASN A 75 -17.08 -16.59 -13.40
C ASN A 75 -18.01 -15.42 -13.06
N GLY A 76 -19.14 -15.34 -13.78
CA GLY A 76 -20.19 -14.39 -13.45
C GLY A 76 -20.80 -14.78 -12.11
N TYR A 77 -20.42 -14.09 -11.03
CA TYR A 77 -21.10 -14.22 -9.76
C TYR A 77 -22.48 -13.55 -9.89
N PRO A 78 -23.61 -14.29 -9.81
CA PRO A 78 -24.90 -13.63 -9.72
C PRO A 78 -24.96 -12.93 -8.37
N SER A 79 -24.83 -11.60 -8.37
CA SER A 79 -25.20 -10.81 -7.21
C SER A 79 -26.70 -10.99 -7.01
N CYS A 80 -27.08 -11.81 -6.02
CA CYS A 80 -28.46 -11.95 -5.55
C CYS A 80 -28.95 -10.57 -5.12
N THR A 81 -29.56 -9.84 -6.04
CA THR A 81 -30.35 -8.65 -5.76
C THR A 81 -31.66 -9.14 -5.17
N HIS A 82 -31.63 -9.46 -3.87
CA HIS A 82 -32.85 -9.63 -3.08
C HIS A 82 -33.55 -8.26 -3.02
N LYS A 83 -34.40 -8.01 -4.02
CA LYS A 83 -35.27 -6.85 -4.09
C LYS A 83 -36.65 -7.27 -3.61
N ARG A 84 -36.85 -7.10 -2.30
CA ARG A 84 -38.13 -7.09 -1.56
C ARG A 84 -38.95 -8.37 -1.52
#